data_AF-A0A6G3RYD0-F1
#
_entry.id   AF-A0A6G3RYD0-F1
#
_cell.length_a   1.000
_cell.length_b   1.000
_cell.length_c   1.000
_cell.angle_alpha   90.00
_cell.angle_beta   90.00
_cell.angle_gamma   90.00
#
_symmetry.space_group_name_H-M   'P 1'
#
loop_
_entity.id
_entity.type
_entity.pdbx_description
1 polymer ?
#
loop_
_entity_poly.entity_id
_entity_poly.type
_entity_poly.pdbx_seq_one_letter_code
_entity_poly.pdbx_strand_id
1 'polypeptide(L)'
;MNSTYLTWLYVPGDRPDVVAKALGSGADVVLVDLEDAVAPDRKAYALDATAELLADKHTVPVHVRVNALDGPFAGAEVGRLAPLPGLDALRLPKVNDPADLARVVDWTGGDREVPPLYALLESALGVEQAYAIASHPAVHGIALGEADLRADLGVTDTAGLAWVRGRAVVAARAAHLPPPPQSVYPDVRDT
;
A
#
# COMPACT_ATOMS: atom_id res chain seq x y z
N MET A 1 3.40 21.96 -2.75
CA MET A 1 4.75 21.47 -2.39
C MET A 1 4.61 19.96 -2.24
N ASN A 2 5.28 19.16 -3.05
CA ASN A 2 5.29 17.70 -2.90
C ASN A 2 6.06 17.37 -1.61
N SER A 3 5.35 17.28 -0.49
CA SER A 3 5.97 16.77 0.74
C SER A 3 6.28 15.30 0.50
N THR A 4 7.57 14.95 0.51
CA THR A 4 7.97 13.54 0.49
C THR A 4 7.76 13.00 1.89
N TYR A 5 6.87 12.02 2.04
CA TYR A 5 6.69 11.33 3.32
C TYR A 5 7.98 10.60 3.70
N LEU A 6 8.49 10.84 4.90
CA LEU A 6 9.69 10.20 5.43
C LEU A 6 9.34 8.97 6.28
N THR A 7 8.21 9.01 6.97
CA THR A 7 7.79 7.98 7.91
C THR A 7 6.40 7.42 7.58
N TRP A 8 6.34 6.11 7.43
CA TRP A 8 5.10 5.37 7.15
C TRP A 8 4.88 4.37 8.28
N LEU A 9 3.87 4.58 9.10
CA LEU A 9 3.59 3.74 10.26
C LEU A 9 2.48 2.73 9.94
N TYR A 10 2.86 1.46 9.85
CA TYR A 10 1.91 0.36 9.67
C TYR A 10 1.19 0.03 10.98
N VAL A 11 -0.12 -0.13 10.91
CA VAL A 11 -0.97 -0.54 12.05
C VAL A 11 -2.05 -1.52 11.59
N PRO A 12 -2.37 -2.57 12.37
CA PRO A 12 -3.41 -3.53 12.01
C PRO A 12 -4.81 -2.92 12.10
N GLY A 13 -5.61 -3.07 11.06
CA GLY A 13 -6.98 -2.54 10.99
C GLY A 13 -7.96 -3.17 11.99
N ASP A 14 -7.63 -4.32 12.55
CA ASP A 14 -8.44 -4.98 13.60
C ASP A 14 -8.10 -4.52 15.03
N ARG A 15 -7.25 -3.48 15.18
CA ARG A 15 -6.83 -2.89 16.46
C ARG A 15 -7.05 -1.37 16.46
N PRO A 16 -8.31 -0.88 16.53
CA PRO A 16 -8.61 0.55 16.46
C PRO A 16 -7.93 1.38 17.55
N ASP A 17 -7.65 0.80 18.72
CA ASP A 17 -6.90 1.46 19.80
C ASP A 17 -5.45 1.76 19.43
N VAL A 18 -4.82 0.89 18.62
CA VAL A 18 -3.47 1.07 18.08
C VAL A 18 -3.49 2.11 16.96
N VAL A 19 -4.49 2.04 16.07
CA VAL A 19 -4.65 3.02 14.99
C VAL A 19 -4.84 4.43 15.53
N ALA A 20 -5.69 4.60 16.56
CA ALA A 20 -5.92 5.90 17.21
C ALA A 20 -4.63 6.50 17.80
N LYS A 21 -3.76 5.67 18.39
CA LYS A 21 -2.44 6.12 18.88
C LYS A 21 -1.50 6.51 17.74
N ALA A 22 -1.51 5.76 16.64
CA ALA A 22 -0.66 6.04 15.48
C ALA A 22 -0.99 7.38 14.83
N LEU A 23 -2.28 7.76 14.76
CA LEU A 23 -2.71 9.07 14.24
C LEU A 23 -2.14 10.24 15.04
N GLY A 24 -1.83 10.04 16.33
CA GLY A 24 -1.20 11.03 17.20
C GLY A 24 0.33 10.88 17.36
N SER A 25 0.97 9.99 16.60
CA SER A 25 2.39 9.63 16.82
C SER A 25 3.41 10.60 16.23
N GLY A 26 2.99 11.45 15.29
CA GLY A 26 3.88 12.30 14.50
C GLY A 26 4.45 11.63 13.24
N ALA A 27 3.97 10.44 12.87
CA ALA A 27 4.25 9.84 11.56
C ALA A 27 3.70 10.71 10.41
N ASP A 28 4.37 10.70 9.26
CA ASP A 28 3.92 11.44 8.07
C ASP A 28 2.71 10.77 7.41
N VAL A 29 2.62 9.44 7.50
CA VAL A 29 1.50 8.63 7.00
C VAL A 29 1.20 7.51 8.00
N VAL A 30 -0.08 7.30 8.30
CA VAL A 30 -0.56 6.09 8.97
C VAL A 30 -1.13 5.14 7.93
N LEU A 31 -0.58 3.92 7.87
CA LEU A 31 -1.01 2.89 6.94
C LEU A 31 -1.74 1.79 7.71
N VAL A 32 -3.06 1.75 7.54
CA VAL A 32 -3.93 0.75 8.16
C VAL A 32 -3.90 -0.51 7.30
N ASP A 33 -3.48 -1.62 7.90
CA ASP A 33 -3.31 -2.88 7.21
C ASP A 33 -4.54 -3.79 7.38
N LEU A 34 -5.15 -4.19 6.26
CA LEU A 34 -6.20 -5.20 6.21
C LEU A 34 -5.66 -6.57 5.74
N GLU A 35 -4.40 -6.66 5.31
CA GLU A 35 -3.76 -7.87 4.79
C GLU A 35 -3.04 -8.64 5.92
N ASP A 36 -1.70 -8.76 5.88
CA ASP A 36 -0.97 -9.75 6.68
C ASP A 36 -1.07 -9.54 8.20
N ALA A 37 -1.28 -8.32 8.67
CA ALA A 37 -1.42 -8.02 10.09
C ALA A 37 -2.79 -8.40 10.66
N VAL A 38 -3.73 -8.87 9.82
CA VAL A 38 -5.10 -9.21 10.23
C VAL A 38 -5.37 -10.70 9.97
N ALA A 39 -5.77 -11.41 11.01
CA ALA A 39 -6.15 -12.82 10.92
C ALA A 39 -7.39 -13.02 10.00
N PRO A 40 -7.53 -14.16 9.30
CA PRO A 40 -8.63 -14.38 8.35
C PRO A 40 -10.04 -14.18 8.93
N ASP A 41 -10.28 -14.61 10.17
CA ASP A 41 -11.55 -14.47 10.89
C ASP A 41 -11.83 -13.03 11.38
N ARG A 42 -10.81 -12.17 11.34
CA ARG A 42 -10.89 -10.75 11.76
C ARG A 42 -11.04 -9.79 10.59
N LYS A 43 -10.93 -10.24 9.33
CA LYS A 43 -10.98 -9.39 8.12
C LYS A 43 -12.23 -8.53 8.03
N ALA A 44 -13.39 -9.12 8.30
CA ALA A 44 -14.66 -8.39 8.28
C ALA A 44 -14.70 -7.27 9.32
N TYR A 45 -14.29 -7.59 10.56
CA TYR A 45 -14.20 -6.59 11.64
C TYR A 45 -13.17 -5.49 11.34
N ALA A 46 -12.01 -5.85 10.78
CA ALA A 46 -10.98 -4.89 10.42
C ALA A 46 -11.48 -3.89 9.37
N LEU A 47 -12.22 -4.37 8.36
CA LEU A 47 -12.86 -3.53 7.36
C LEU A 47 -13.93 -2.62 7.97
N ASP A 48 -14.76 -3.16 8.89
CA ASP A 48 -15.77 -2.36 9.60
C ASP A 48 -15.13 -1.22 10.41
N ALA A 49 -14.13 -1.54 11.24
CA ALA A 49 -13.44 -0.57 12.09
C ALA A 49 -12.67 0.46 11.25
N THR A 50 -12.03 0.05 10.16
CA THR A 50 -11.34 0.95 9.25
C THR A 50 -12.32 1.87 8.52
N ALA A 51 -13.47 1.36 8.08
CA ALA A 51 -14.50 2.18 7.46
C ALA A 51 -15.11 3.20 8.44
N GLU A 52 -15.33 2.81 9.70
CA GLU A 52 -15.79 3.72 10.75
C GLU A 52 -14.77 4.84 11.00
N LEU A 53 -13.49 4.50 11.09
CA LEU A 53 -12.41 5.49 11.23
C LEU A 53 -12.38 6.50 10.08
N LEU A 54 -12.56 6.03 8.83
CA LEU A 54 -12.43 6.84 7.63
C LEU A 54 -13.71 7.61 7.27
N ALA A 55 -14.78 7.46 8.06
CA ALA A 55 -15.98 8.27 7.92
C ALA A 55 -15.69 9.78 8.06
N ASP A 56 -14.64 10.12 8.81
CA ASP A 56 -14.14 11.48 9.01
C ASP A 56 -12.72 11.66 8.47
N LYS A 57 -12.36 12.90 8.14
CA LYS A 57 -10.99 13.27 7.74
C LYS A 57 -10.06 13.33 8.93
N HIS A 58 -8.81 12.93 8.72
CA HIS A 58 -7.73 13.00 9.70
C HIS A 58 -6.71 14.07 9.32
N THR A 59 -5.96 14.55 10.31
CA THR A 59 -4.90 15.55 10.10
C THR A 59 -3.65 14.93 9.47
N VAL A 60 -3.38 13.66 9.78
CA VAL A 60 -2.33 12.85 9.18
C VAL A 60 -2.96 12.02 8.05
N PRO A 61 -2.34 11.95 6.86
CA PRO A 61 -2.81 11.10 5.78
C PRO A 61 -2.99 9.64 6.21
N VAL A 62 -4.14 9.05 5.86
CA VAL A 62 -4.45 7.65 6.14
C VAL A 62 -4.49 6.85 4.85
N HIS A 63 -3.54 5.92 4.74
CA HIS A 63 -3.49 4.96 3.65
C HIS A 63 -4.06 3.62 4.15
N VAL A 64 -4.67 2.83 3.28
CA VAL A 64 -5.14 1.48 3.63
C VAL A 64 -4.50 0.45 2.72
N ARG A 65 -3.83 -0.56 3.29
CA ARG A 65 -3.44 -1.77 2.55
C ARG A 65 -4.60 -2.73 2.50
N VAL A 66 -5.16 -2.91 1.31
CA VAL A 66 -6.22 -3.90 1.04
C VAL A 66 -5.62 -5.30 0.90
N ASN A 67 -6.46 -6.33 0.92
CA ASN A 67 -6.03 -7.69 0.66
C ASN A 67 -5.61 -7.89 -0.81
N ALA A 68 -4.97 -9.03 -1.09
CA ALA A 68 -4.55 -9.45 -2.42
C ALA A 68 -5.67 -9.32 -3.47
N LEU A 69 -5.34 -8.74 -4.63
CA LEU A 69 -6.30 -8.37 -5.68
C LEU A 69 -6.91 -9.58 -6.41
N ASP A 70 -6.29 -10.75 -6.33
CA ASP A 70 -6.83 -12.04 -6.81
C ASP A 70 -7.65 -12.78 -5.74
N GLY A 71 -7.66 -12.26 -4.50
CA GLY A 71 -8.42 -12.80 -3.39
C GLY A 71 -9.90 -12.33 -3.35
N PRO A 72 -10.70 -12.91 -2.45
CA PRO A 72 -12.14 -12.65 -2.39
C PRO A 72 -12.52 -11.31 -1.72
N PHE A 73 -11.56 -10.64 -1.07
CA PHE A 73 -11.85 -9.49 -0.21
C PHE A 73 -11.67 -8.14 -0.92
N ALA A 74 -10.64 -7.99 -1.75
CA ALA A 74 -10.17 -6.71 -2.25
C ALA A 74 -11.25 -5.86 -2.94
N GLY A 75 -12.07 -6.46 -3.80
CA GLY A 75 -13.14 -5.72 -4.49
C GLY A 75 -14.17 -5.09 -3.55
N ALA A 76 -14.58 -5.83 -2.50
CA ALA A 76 -15.50 -5.32 -1.50
C ALA A 76 -14.85 -4.26 -0.60
N GLU A 77 -13.57 -4.43 -0.26
CA GLU A 77 -12.78 -3.46 0.50
C GLU A 77 -12.65 -2.15 -0.28
N VAL A 78 -12.20 -2.21 -1.54
CA VAL A 78 -12.05 -1.03 -2.41
C VAL A 78 -13.39 -0.32 -2.58
N GLY A 79 -14.46 -1.04 -2.93
CA GLY A 79 -15.77 -0.43 -3.13
C GLY A 79 -16.35 0.24 -1.87
N ARG A 80 -16.02 -0.28 -0.68
CA ARG A 80 -16.46 0.29 0.59
C ARG A 80 -15.60 1.47 1.05
N LEU A 81 -14.29 1.41 0.85
CA LEU A 81 -13.34 2.38 1.37
C LEU A 81 -13.14 3.58 0.45
N ALA A 82 -13.11 3.36 -0.88
CA ALA A 82 -12.89 4.42 -1.86
C ALA A 82 -13.79 5.66 -1.71
N PRO A 83 -15.09 5.57 -1.35
CA PRO A 83 -15.92 6.76 -1.18
C PRO A 83 -15.74 7.49 0.15
N LEU A 84 -14.97 6.95 1.10
CA LEU A 84 -14.87 7.51 2.44
C LEU A 84 -13.97 8.74 2.44
N PRO A 85 -14.39 9.86 3.02
CA PRO A 85 -13.68 11.13 2.91
C PRO A 85 -12.34 11.13 3.65
N GLY A 86 -12.14 10.25 4.62
CA GLY A 86 -10.90 10.09 5.36
C GLY A 86 -9.85 9.21 4.69
N LEU A 87 -10.16 8.56 3.56
CA LEU A 87 -9.19 7.76 2.82
C LEU A 87 -8.31 8.65 1.93
N ASP A 88 -7.01 8.67 2.18
CA ASP A 88 -6.06 9.43 1.36
C ASP A 88 -5.44 8.60 0.23
N ALA A 89 -5.30 7.28 0.40
CA ALA A 89 -4.79 6.38 -0.64
C ALA A 89 -5.02 4.90 -0.34
N LEU A 90 -4.99 4.08 -1.40
CA LEU A 90 -4.96 2.62 -1.30
C LEU A 90 -3.55 2.09 -1.57
N ARG A 91 -3.07 1.21 -0.69
CA ARG A 91 -1.85 0.43 -0.88
C ARG A 91 -2.25 -0.95 -1.42
N LEU A 92 -1.73 -1.33 -2.58
CA LEU A 92 -2.14 -2.53 -3.30
C LEU A 92 -1.01 -3.57 -3.21
N PRO A 93 -1.21 -4.72 -2.53
CA PRO A 93 -0.22 -5.78 -2.49
C PRO A 93 -0.11 -6.49 -3.86
N LYS A 94 1.05 -7.10 -4.11
CA LYS A 94 1.31 -8.08 -5.18
C LYS A 94 0.91 -7.61 -6.59
N VAL A 95 1.14 -6.34 -6.89
CA VAL A 95 0.83 -5.79 -8.22
C VAL A 95 1.86 -6.27 -9.24
N ASN A 96 1.38 -6.92 -10.30
CA ASN A 96 2.23 -7.52 -11.32
C ASN A 96 1.99 -6.95 -12.72
N ASP A 97 0.83 -6.34 -12.96
CA ASP A 97 0.45 -5.82 -14.28
C ASP A 97 -0.34 -4.50 -14.15
N PRO A 98 -0.17 -3.52 -15.06
CA PRO A 98 -1.04 -2.34 -15.14
C PRO A 98 -2.56 -2.64 -15.13
N ALA A 99 -2.98 -3.81 -15.64
CA ALA A 99 -4.37 -4.26 -15.61
C ALA A 99 -4.89 -4.52 -14.19
N ASP A 100 -4.03 -4.82 -13.21
CA ASP A 100 -4.42 -4.91 -11.81
C ASP A 100 -4.94 -3.57 -11.29
N LEU A 101 -4.32 -2.47 -11.72
CA LEU A 101 -4.68 -1.10 -11.34
C LEU A 101 -5.99 -0.69 -12.00
N ALA A 102 -6.16 -1.03 -13.29
CA ALA A 102 -7.43 -0.80 -14.00
C ALA A 102 -8.59 -1.53 -13.32
N ARG A 103 -8.39 -2.77 -12.88
CA ARG A 103 -9.38 -3.53 -12.11
C ARG A 103 -9.74 -2.86 -10.78
N VAL A 104 -8.76 -2.29 -10.07
CA VAL A 104 -9.02 -1.51 -8.84
C VAL A 104 -9.82 -0.25 -9.15
N VAL A 105 -9.49 0.47 -10.24
CA VAL A 105 -10.27 1.63 -10.71
C VAL A 105 -11.72 1.23 -10.96
N ASP A 106 -11.97 0.12 -11.64
CA ASP A 106 -13.32 -0.36 -11.91
C ASP A 106 -14.11 -0.63 -10.61
N TRP A 107 -13.46 -1.19 -9.57
CA TRP A 107 -14.09 -1.42 -8.27
C TRP A 107 -14.47 -0.14 -7.51
N THR A 108 -13.86 1.01 -7.85
CA THR A 108 -14.27 2.30 -7.27
C THR A 108 -15.61 2.80 -7.82
N GLY A 109 -16.12 2.20 -8.90
CA GLY A 109 -17.41 2.56 -9.49
C GLY A 109 -17.34 3.47 -10.72
N GLY A 110 -16.18 3.53 -11.41
CA GLY A 110 -16.00 4.08 -12.76
C GLY A 110 -16.10 5.61 -12.91
N ASP A 111 -17.17 6.21 -12.40
CA ASP A 111 -17.45 7.65 -12.50
C ASP A 111 -16.95 8.44 -11.27
N ARG A 112 -16.38 7.74 -10.28
CA ARG A 112 -15.89 8.34 -9.04
C ARG A 112 -14.44 8.77 -9.18
N GLU A 113 -14.06 9.78 -8.41
CA GLU A 113 -12.65 10.10 -8.21
C GLU A 113 -11.96 8.88 -7.58
N VAL A 114 -10.97 8.35 -8.27
CA VAL A 114 -10.20 7.18 -7.83
C VAL A 114 -9.25 7.66 -6.75
N PRO A 115 -9.24 7.07 -5.54
CA PRO A 115 -8.24 7.39 -4.54
C PRO A 115 -6.84 7.07 -5.08
N PRO A 116 -5.81 7.86 -4.74
CA PRO A 116 -4.43 7.57 -5.10
C PRO A 116 -4.03 6.11 -4.84
N LEU A 117 -3.47 5.44 -5.86
CA LEU A 117 -3.02 4.04 -5.75
C LEU A 117 -1.51 3.98 -5.50
N TYR A 118 -1.10 3.16 -4.54
CA TYR A 118 0.30 2.86 -4.22
C TYR A 118 0.56 1.37 -4.40
N ALA A 119 1.31 1.00 -5.44
CA ALA A 119 1.57 -0.39 -5.76
C ALA A 119 2.76 -0.96 -4.98
N LEU A 120 2.59 -2.13 -4.38
CA LEU A 120 3.67 -2.96 -3.85
C LEU A 120 4.15 -3.93 -4.93
N LEU A 121 5.45 -3.88 -5.22
CA LEU A 121 6.13 -4.81 -6.11
C LEU A 121 6.77 -5.89 -5.23
N GLU A 122 6.20 -7.09 -5.29
CA GLU A 122 6.49 -8.21 -4.38
C GLU A 122 6.91 -9.48 -5.12
N SER A 123 7.05 -9.39 -6.45
CA SER A 123 7.52 -10.48 -7.31
C SER A 123 8.53 -9.97 -8.34
N ALA A 124 9.27 -10.89 -8.95
CA ALA A 124 10.14 -10.63 -10.09
C ALA A 124 9.38 -9.97 -11.24
N LEU A 125 8.16 -10.45 -11.53
CA LEU A 125 7.32 -9.89 -12.60
C LEU A 125 6.92 -8.44 -12.30
N GLY A 126 6.52 -8.14 -11.07
CA GLY A 126 6.20 -6.78 -10.65
C GLY A 126 7.39 -5.83 -10.77
N VAL A 127 8.61 -6.31 -10.47
CA VAL A 127 9.85 -5.53 -10.65
C VAL A 127 10.16 -5.29 -12.12
N GLU A 128 10.03 -6.29 -12.98
CA GLU A 128 10.21 -6.12 -14.43
C GLU A 128 9.22 -5.10 -15.00
N GLN A 129 7.95 -5.19 -14.58
CA GLN A 129 6.85 -4.31 -14.99
C GLN A 129 6.83 -2.96 -14.25
N ALA A 130 7.79 -2.67 -13.37
CA ALA A 130 7.74 -1.53 -12.45
C ALA A 130 7.46 -0.18 -13.14
N TYR A 131 8.05 0.07 -14.32
CA TYR A 131 7.81 1.33 -15.04
C TYR A 131 6.41 1.40 -15.63
N ALA A 132 5.90 0.30 -16.19
CA ALA A 132 4.54 0.26 -16.74
C ALA A 132 3.49 0.46 -15.63
N ILE A 133 3.69 -0.21 -14.48
CA ILE A 133 2.86 -0.05 -13.29
C ILE A 133 2.93 1.40 -12.78
N ALA A 134 4.13 1.96 -12.63
CA ALA A 134 4.31 3.33 -12.16
C ALA A 134 3.73 4.40 -13.13
N SER A 135 3.64 4.09 -14.43
CA SER A 135 3.11 5.02 -15.44
C SER A 135 1.59 5.03 -15.50
N HIS A 136 0.90 4.17 -14.75
CA HIS A 136 -0.56 4.14 -14.75
C HIS A 136 -1.13 5.43 -14.12
N PRO A 137 -2.12 6.11 -14.72
CA PRO A 137 -2.58 7.43 -14.27
C PRO A 137 -3.08 7.52 -12.82
N ALA A 138 -3.65 6.43 -12.30
CA ALA A 138 -4.12 6.38 -10.91
C ALA A 138 -3.00 6.14 -9.88
N VAL A 139 -1.80 5.75 -10.33
CA VAL A 139 -0.68 5.41 -9.45
C VAL A 139 0.05 6.68 -9.02
N HIS A 140 0.23 6.81 -7.71
CA HIS A 140 0.93 7.94 -7.07
C HIS A 140 2.23 7.50 -6.38
N GLY A 141 2.48 6.20 -6.28
CA GLY A 141 3.74 5.67 -5.78
C GLY A 141 3.87 4.17 -6.03
N ILE A 142 5.12 3.71 -6.06
CA ILE A 142 5.47 2.29 -6.03
C ILE A 142 6.44 2.04 -4.87
N ALA A 143 6.45 0.84 -4.33
CA ALA A 143 7.39 0.42 -3.28
C ALA A 143 7.67 -1.08 -3.37
N LEU A 144 8.74 -1.55 -2.72
CA LEU A 144 9.06 -2.97 -2.65
C LEU A 144 8.50 -3.58 -1.36
N GLY A 145 7.80 -4.69 -1.46
CA GLY A 145 7.57 -5.60 -0.34
C GLY A 145 8.70 -6.63 -0.32
N GLU A 146 9.76 -6.35 0.43
CA GLU A 146 11.01 -7.11 0.30
C GLU A 146 10.94 -8.53 0.86
N ALA A 147 10.05 -8.80 1.81
CA ALA A 147 9.89 -10.14 2.38
C ALA A 147 9.38 -11.12 1.32
N ASP A 148 8.26 -10.78 0.66
CA ASP A 148 7.68 -11.59 -0.42
C ASP A 148 8.59 -11.62 -1.64
N LEU A 149 9.21 -10.48 -2.01
CA LEU A 149 10.13 -10.42 -3.13
C LEU A 149 11.37 -11.30 -2.93
N ARG A 150 11.89 -11.41 -1.70
CA ARG A 150 12.99 -12.35 -1.38
C ARG A 150 12.56 -13.79 -1.57
N ALA A 151 11.36 -14.14 -1.13
CA ALA A 151 10.82 -15.48 -1.28
C ALA A 151 10.64 -15.84 -2.76
N ASP A 152 10.10 -14.92 -3.56
CA ASP A 152 9.90 -15.10 -5.00
C ASP A 152 11.21 -15.22 -5.78
N LEU A 153 12.21 -14.38 -5.46
CA LEU A 153 13.52 -14.40 -6.11
C LEU A 153 14.44 -15.53 -5.61
N GLY A 154 14.10 -16.17 -4.48
CA GLY A 154 14.96 -17.18 -3.84
C GLY A 154 16.28 -16.60 -3.29
N VAL A 155 16.27 -15.34 -2.82
CA VAL A 155 17.47 -14.66 -2.30
C VAL A 155 17.38 -14.41 -0.80
N THR A 156 18.43 -14.76 -0.07
CA THR A 156 18.51 -14.55 1.40
C THR A 156 19.38 -13.35 1.77
N ASP A 157 20.39 -13.02 0.97
CA ASP A 157 21.28 -11.89 1.22
C ASP A 157 20.68 -10.55 0.74
N THR A 158 20.92 -9.48 1.49
CA THR A 158 20.46 -8.13 1.17
C THR A 158 21.11 -7.55 -0.07
N ALA A 159 22.34 -7.96 -0.41
CA ALA A 159 22.96 -7.56 -1.67
C ALA A 159 22.17 -8.07 -2.89
N GLY A 160 21.46 -9.19 -2.75
CA GLY A 160 20.56 -9.73 -3.78
C GLY A 160 19.41 -8.79 -4.15
N LEU A 161 19.07 -7.82 -3.29
CA LEU A 161 18.03 -6.82 -3.54
C LEU A 161 18.55 -5.50 -4.12
N ALA A 162 19.87 -5.33 -4.30
CA ALA A 162 20.44 -4.06 -4.75
C ALA A 162 19.89 -3.64 -6.13
N TRP A 163 19.81 -4.58 -7.07
CA TRP A 163 19.31 -4.29 -8.40
C TRP A 163 17.81 -3.95 -8.40
N VAL A 164 16.97 -4.72 -7.70
CA VAL A 164 15.51 -4.47 -7.66
C VAL A 164 15.18 -3.13 -6.99
N ARG A 165 15.94 -2.73 -5.95
CA ARG A 165 15.82 -1.40 -5.32
C ARG A 165 16.16 -0.29 -6.30
N GLY A 166 17.27 -0.43 -7.04
CA GLY A 166 17.65 0.52 -8.09
C GLY A 166 16.60 0.60 -9.20
N ARG A 167 16.10 -0.55 -9.65
CA ARG A 167 15.05 -0.65 -10.68
C ARG A 167 13.77 0.07 -10.26
N ALA A 168 13.33 -0.07 -9.01
CA ALA A 168 12.16 0.60 -8.46
C ALA A 168 12.34 2.12 -8.39
N VAL A 169 13.51 2.61 -7.95
CA VAL A 169 13.82 4.05 -7.93
C VAL A 169 13.78 4.63 -9.34
N VAL A 170 14.44 3.98 -10.31
CA VAL A 170 14.46 4.44 -11.70
C VAL A 170 13.05 4.44 -12.29
N ALA A 171 12.26 3.38 -12.06
CA ALA A 171 10.87 3.29 -12.53
C ALA A 171 10.00 4.45 -12.01
N ALA A 172 10.00 4.67 -10.69
CA ALA A 172 9.22 5.72 -10.07
C ALA A 172 9.59 7.10 -10.61
N ARG A 173 10.89 7.40 -10.67
CA ARG A 173 11.37 8.71 -11.15
C ARG A 173 11.12 8.92 -12.64
N ALA A 174 11.25 7.88 -13.47
CA ALA A 174 10.92 7.94 -14.89
C ALA A 174 9.43 8.22 -15.13
N ALA A 175 8.56 7.71 -14.26
CA ALA A 175 7.12 7.99 -14.27
C ALA A 175 6.73 9.30 -13.53
N HIS A 176 7.71 10.13 -13.15
CA HIS A 176 7.51 11.38 -12.41
C HIS A 176 6.88 11.22 -11.01
N LEU A 177 6.93 10.02 -10.43
CA LEU A 177 6.49 9.74 -9.06
C LEU A 177 7.56 10.11 -8.02
N PRO A 178 7.18 10.34 -6.74
CA PRO A 178 8.14 10.48 -5.65
C PRO A 178 9.06 9.25 -5.52
N PRO A 179 10.23 9.39 -4.87
CA PRO A 179 11.07 8.24 -4.56
C PRO A 179 10.29 7.15 -3.82
N PRO A 180 10.48 5.85 -4.14
CA PRO A 180 9.84 4.76 -3.43
C PRO A 180 10.16 4.80 -1.92
N PRO A 181 9.17 4.66 -1.03
CA PRO A 181 9.47 4.40 0.38
C PRO A 181 10.17 3.04 0.50
N GLN A 182 11.09 2.93 1.46
CA GLN A 182 11.73 1.66 1.76
C GLN A 182 10.76 0.67 2.41
N SER A 183 11.11 -0.61 2.36
CA SER A 183 10.30 -1.68 2.94
C SER A 183 10.24 -1.58 4.47
N VAL A 184 9.30 -2.30 5.07
CA VAL A 184 9.17 -2.40 6.53
C VAL A 184 10.44 -3.03 7.11
N TYR A 185 10.99 -2.42 8.16
CA TYR A 185 12.03 -3.02 8.97
C TYR A 185 11.39 -3.75 10.17
N PRO A 186 11.44 -5.09 10.24
CA PRO A 186 10.67 -5.84 11.23
C PRO A 186 11.31 -5.88 12.62
N ASP A 187 12.63 -5.67 12.75
CA ASP A 187 13.30 -5.68 14.06
C ASP A 187 13.19 -4.35 14.77
N VAL A 188 12.11 -4.20 15.54
CA VAL A 188 11.84 -2.99 16.34
C VAL A 188 12.80 -2.80 17.52
N ARG A 189 13.72 -3.75 17.78
CA ARG A 189 14.70 -3.68 18.88
C ARG A 189 16.09 -3.23 18.41
N ASP A 190 16.34 -3.23 17.12
CA ASP A 190 17.60 -2.83 16.52
C ASP A 190 17.54 -1.32 16.17
N THR A 191 17.91 -0.49 17.16
CA THR A 191 17.88 0.98 17.12
C THR A 191 19.23 1.60 16.84
#